data_AF-A0A9P8DH14-F1
#
_entry.id   AF-A0A9P8DH14-F1
#
_cell.length_a   1.000
_cell.length_b   1.000
_cell.length_c   1.000
_cell.angle_alpha   90.00
_cell.angle_beta   90.00
_cell.angle_gamma   90.00
#
_symmetry.space_group_name_H-M   'P 1'
#
loop_
_entity.id
_entity.type
_entity.pdbx_description
1 polymer ?
#
loop_
_entity_poly.entity_id
_entity_poly.type
_entity_poly.pdbx_seq_one_letter_code
_entity_poly.pdbx_strand_id
1 'polypeptide(L)'
;MAHDFGYTPCTLFWNKAIPREAMSDDCVKFSVLSVGALMQSLYRLGPRPYTGLKPSSDLSRASSDPTYRIALHYHSKSISALQARIQSNFATVSRRNTLINMFILFLFELLHGNTATADRMLTSSVELLRQQKDQLAEEVNEGFEPQPEPIYTAISNDEGLDQAERILPRLQVFFSLNSCFFPLQRDCWSRFSTQAIPCTVPSAKADFNQFAAMWNSFITRAVIFVVKTLQDRSYCDTFHRAYLMARRDMLLEQLRKWETVIIERLEVETDMVAKNTTRIFHVGQKVVYILLNCCLDPMETEYDKYDNIFADIMEMMHAVEHTSGPSTRVETVLDIYVLPVLNFVSQKCRNKAIRLDSLNLFEKMTSTMGGWETRASLLARRRLMAIEEDGRDEQGIIPAGSRYIWTDTTWDKDQTYLIAYFHEAGYRTLCNKVVEDNVYLEEQE
;
A
#
# COMPACT_ATOMS: atom_id res chain seq x y z
N MET A 1 -18.38 -17.24 7.16
CA MET A 1 -17.63 -16.64 8.29
C MET A 1 -17.39 -15.18 7.93
N ALA A 2 -18.26 -14.29 8.40
CA ALA A 2 -18.08 -12.86 8.24
C ALA A 2 -17.11 -12.42 9.35
N HIS A 3 -15.81 -12.47 9.07
CA HIS A 3 -14.89 -11.62 9.80
C HIS A 3 -15.19 -10.21 9.34
N ASP A 4 -15.66 -9.35 10.24
CA ASP A 4 -15.75 -7.94 9.95
C ASP A 4 -14.36 -7.46 9.59
N PHE A 5 -14.27 -6.74 8.45
CA PHE A 5 -13.09 -5.99 8.04
C PHE A 5 -12.89 -4.82 9.02
N GLY A 6 -12.60 -5.12 10.28
CA GLY A 6 -12.47 -4.10 11.34
C GLY A 6 -11.29 -3.17 11.12
N TYR A 7 -10.38 -3.54 10.21
CA TYR A 7 -9.08 -2.91 10.04
C TYR A 7 -8.88 -2.12 8.73
N THR A 8 -9.68 -2.40 7.70
CA THR A 8 -9.42 -1.83 6.37
C THR A 8 -10.21 -0.54 6.14
N PRO A 9 -9.66 0.49 5.47
CA PRO A 9 -10.40 1.72 5.15
C PRO A 9 -11.63 1.54 4.25
N CYS A 10 -11.89 0.32 3.78
CA CYS A 10 -13.00 -0.05 2.90
C CYS A 10 -14.05 -0.92 3.60
N THR A 11 -14.19 -0.90 4.93
CA THR A 11 -15.16 -1.73 5.67
C THR A 11 -16.60 -1.58 5.15
N LEU A 12 -17.09 -0.36 4.93
CA LEU A 12 -18.46 -0.14 4.42
C LEU A 12 -18.57 -0.56 2.96
N PHE A 13 -17.53 -0.27 2.18
CA PHE A 13 -17.45 -0.71 0.79
C PHE A 13 -17.57 -2.25 0.69
N TRP A 14 -16.79 -2.96 1.49
CA TRP A 14 -16.73 -4.42 1.49
C TRP A 14 -17.96 -5.07 2.11
N ASN A 15 -18.43 -4.60 3.26
CA ASN A 15 -19.52 -5.25 3.99
C ASN A 15 -20.90 -4.84 3.50
N LYS A 16 -21.05 -3.67 2.86
CA LYS A 16 -22.36 -3.17 2.40
C LYS A 16 -22.45 -3.00 0.89
N ALA A 17 -21.55 -2.22 0.29
CA ALA A 17 -21.67 -1.82 -1.12
C ALA A 17 -21.48 -3.02 -2.07
N ILE A 18 -20.42 -3.80 -1.88
CA ILE A 18 -20.11 -4.97 -2.72
C ILE A 18 -21.23 -6.03 -2.64
N PRO A 19 -21.69 -6.49 -1.46
CA PRO A 19 -22.76 -7.48 -1.37
C PRO A 19 -24.08 -6.98 -1.97
N ARG A 20 -24.44 -5.72 -1.73
CA ARG A 20 -25.65 -5.11 -2.29
C ARG A 20 -25.61 -5.14 -3.82
N GLU A 21 -24.49 -4.75 -4.41
CA GLU A 21 -24.32 -4.73 -5.86
C GLU A 21 -24.29 -6.14 -6.46
N ALA A 22 -23.64 -7.10 -5.79
CA ALA A 22 -23.57 -8.50 -6.23
C ALA A 22 -24.95 -9.17 -6.31
N MET A 23 -25.93 -8.71 -5.54
CA MET A 23 -27.30 -9.24 -5.60
C MET A 23 -28.03 -8.80 -6.86
N SER A 24 -27.76 -7.59 -7.36
CA SER A 24 -28.43 -7.00 -8.53
C SER A 24 -27.65 -7.18 -9.84
N ASP A 25 -26.33 -7.39 -9.78
CA ASP A 25 -25.47 -7.38 -10.95
C ASP A 25 -24.67 -8.68 -11.11
N ASP A 26 -24.85 -9.36 -12.24
CA ASP A 26 -24.18 -10.63 -12.50
C ASP A 26 -22.66 -10.51 -12.70
N CYS A 27 -22.17 -9.40 -13.25
CA CYS A 27 -20.73 -9.18 -13.41
C CYS A 27 -20.06 -9.07 -12.04
N VAL A 28 -20.65 -8.26 -11.14
CA VAL A 28 -20.18 -8.13 -9.76
C VAL A 28 -20.31 -9.45 -9.01
N LYS A 29 -21.42 -10.17 -9.19
CA LYS A 29 -21.63 -11.50 -8.62
C LYS A 29 -20.54 -12.49 -9.04
N PHE A 30 -20.19 -12.54 -10.33
CA PHE A 30 -19.11 -13.41 -10.82
C PHE A 30 -17.75 -13.00 -10.22
N SER A 31 -17.45 -11.71 -10.10
CA SER A 31 -16.23 -11.21 -9.46
C SER A 31 -16.16 -11.58 -7.97
N VAL A 32 -17.26 -11.45 -7.23
CA VAL A 32 -17.31 -11.85 -5.80
C VAL A 32 -17.13 -13.36 -5.65
N LEU A 33 -17.77 -14.16 -6.51
CA LEU A 33 -17.64 -15.62 -6.51
C LEU A 33 -16.22 -16.06 -6.85
N SER A 34 -15.52 -15.37 -7.77
CA SER A 34 -14.14 -15.70 -8.12
C SER A 34 -13.19 -15.49 -6.95
N VAL A 35 -13.26 -14.34 -6.27
CA VAL A 35 -12.44 -14.04 -5.09
C VAL A 35 -12.79 -14.98 -3.93
N GLY A 36 -14.07 -15.21 -3.66
CA GLY A 36 -14.50 -16.13 -2.61
C GLY A 36 -14.02 -17.57 -2.82
N ALA A 37 -14.12 -18.08 -4.06
CA ALA A 37 -13.60 -19.39 -4.41
C ALA A 37 -12.06 -19.42 -4.31
N LEU A 38 -11.36 -18.38 -4.77
CA LEU A 38 -9.91 -18.29 -4.67
C LEU A 38 -9.45 -18.35 -3.20
N MET A 39 -10.06 -17.54 -2.33
CA MET A 39 -9.77 -17.55 -0.89
C MET A 39 -10.02 -18.92 -0.26
N GLN A 40 -11.12 -19.60 -0.63
CA GLN A 40 -11.42 -20.92 -0.11
C GLN A 40 -10.39 -21.96 -0.56
N SER A 41 -9.97 -21.91 -1.83
CA SER A 41 -8.90 -22.76 -2.36
C SER A 41 -7.60 -22.54 -1.60
N LEU A 42 -7.18 -21.27 -1.46
CA LEU A 42 -5.97 -20.88 -0.75
C LEU A 42 -5.99 -21.33 0.72
N TYR A 43 -7.14 -21.24 1.39
CA TYR A 43 -7.31 -21.74 2.75
C TYR A 43 -7.15 -23.27 2.83
N ARG A 44 -7.72 -24.02 1.87
CA ARG A 44 -7.62 -25.50 1.81
C ARG A 44 -6.23 -26.02 1.50
N LEU A 45 -5.44 -25.28 0.72
CA LEU A 45 -4.05 -25.63 0.45
C LEU A 45 -3.17 -25.62 1.72
N GLY A 46 -3.69 -25.03 2.79
CA GLY A 46 -3.13 -25.04 4.14
C GLY A 46 -2.14 -23.90 4.38
N PRO A 47 -1.76 -23.64 5.65
CA PRO A 47 -0.89 -22.54 6.05
C PRO A 47 0.58 -22.88 5.79
N ARG A 48 0.93 -23.39 4.60
CA ARG A 48 2.35 -23.41 4.23
C ARG A 48 2.78 -21.96 4.05
N PRO A 49 3.92 -21.55 4.64
CA PRO A 49 4.35 -20.19 4.57
C PRO A 49 4.48 -19.79 3.11
N TYR A 50 3.70 -18.77 2.72
CA TYR A 50 3.62 -18.26 1.35
C TYR A 50 3.13 -19.31 0.34
N THR A 51 1.81 -19.51 0.28
CA THR A 51 1.20 -20.45 -0.67
C THR A 51 1.19 -19.86 -2.08
N GLY A 52 2.19 -20.18 -2.91
CA GLY A 52 2.22 -19.74 -4.31
C GLY A 52 1.33 -20.60 -5.20
N LEU A 53 0.22 -20.03 -5.66
CA LEU A 53 -0.33 -20.33 -6.98
C LEU A 53 0.67 -19.80 -8.00
N LYS A 54 1.50 -20.66 -8.60
CA LYS A 54 2.35 -20.23 -9.72
C LYS A 54 1.46 -20.05 -10.96
N PRO A 55 1.28 -18.84 -11.51
CA PRO A 55 0.39 -18.59 -12.64
C PRO A 55 0.78 -19.34 -13.92
N SER A 56 1.98 -19.93 -13.98
CA SER A 56 2.59 -20.46 -15.20
C SER A 56 3.30 -21.82 -15.04
N SER A 57 3.25 -22.47 -13.87
CA SER A 57 3.85 -23.81 -13.74
C SER A 57 2.77 -24.89 -13.69
N ASP A 58 2.89 -25.92 -14.53
CA ASP A 58 2.11 -27.18 -14.45
C ASP A 58 2.25 -27.86 -13.07
N LEU A 59 3.24 -27.44 -12.27
CA LEU A 59 3.52 -27.85 -10.89
C LEU A 59 2.69 -27.10 -9.82
N SER A 60 1.81 -26.18 -10.20
CA SER A 60 0.93 -25.48 -9.25
C SER A 60 0.02 -26.50 -8.55
N ARG A 61 0.17 -26.66 -7.22
CA ARG A 61 -0.67 -27.56 -6.41
C ARG A 61 -2.16 -27.31 -6.61
N ALA A 62 -2.55 -26.08 -6.96
CA ALA A 62 -3.93 -25.72 -7.15
C ALA A 62 -4.52 -26.13 -8.49
N SER A 63 -3.72 -26.50 -9.47
CA SER A 63 -4.21 -27.10 -10.72
C SER A 63 -5.06 -28.35 -10.45
N SER A 64 -4.81 -29.03 -9.32
CA SER A 64 -5.59 -30.17 -8.83
C SER A 64 -6.80 -29.80 -7.97
N ASP A 65 -6.90 -28.57 -7.44
CA ASP A 65 -8.01 -28.14 -6.59
C ASP A 65 -9.23 -27.73 -7.44
N PRO A 66 -10.37 -28.43 -7.32
CA PRO A 66 -11.60 -28.06 -8.03
C PRO A 66 -12.06 -26.64 -7.72
N THR A 67 -11.86 -26.16 -6.49
CA THR A 67 -12.29 -24.82 -6.07
C THR A 67 -11.43 -23.72 -6.72
N TYR A 68 -10.15 -23.99 -6.97
CA TYR A 68 -9.30 -23.08 -7.76
C TYR A 68 -9.79 -22.95 -9.21
N ARG A 69 -10.18 -24.06 -9.84
CA ARG A 69 -10.74 -24.04 -11.20
C ARG A 69 -12.06 -23.25 -11.27
N ILE A 70 -12.89 -23.36 -10.23
CA ILE A 70 -14.11 -22.56 -10.09
C ILE A 70 -13.75 -21.06 -9.99
N ALA A 71 -12.72 -20.71 -9.22
CA ALA A 71 -12.25 -19.33 -9.11
C ALA A 71 -11.84 -18.74 -10.46
N LEU A 72 -11.01 -19.46 -11.23
CA LEU A 72 -10.59 -19.07 -12.58
C LEU A 72 -11.78 -18.96 -13.55
N HIS A 73 -12.73 -19.89 -13.47
CA HIS A 73 -13.93 -19.88 -14.31
C HIS A 73 -14.75 -18.60 -14.09
N TYR A 74 -15.06 -18.27 -12.83
CA TYR A 74 -15.81 -17.06 -12.52
C TYR A 74 -15.04 -15.78 -12.81
N HIS A 75 -13.71 -15.79 -12.65
CA HIS A 75 -12.85 -14.65 -13.01
C HIS A 75 -12.84 -14.37 -14.52
N SER A 76 -12.71 -15.41 -15.34
CA SER A 76 -12.82 -15.25 -16.79
C SER A 76 -14.23 -14.78 -17.18
N LYS A 77 -15.26 -15.32 -16.52
CA LYS A 77 -16.64 -14.93 -16.78
C LYS A 77 -16.92 -13.47 -16.42
N SER A 78 -16.39 -12.95 -15.31
CA SER A 78 -16.54 -11.55 -14.93
C SER A 78 -15.80 -10.62 -15.89
N ILE A 79 -14.58 -10.96 -16.31
CA ILE A 79 -13.84 -10.18 -17.32
C ILE A 79 -14.62 -10.11 -18.64
N SER A 80 -15.08 -11.25 -19.16
CA SER A 80 -15.87 -11.27 -20.39
C SER A 80 -17.17 -10.49 -20.28
N ALA A 81 -17.87 -10.58 -19.14
CA ALA A 81 -19.09 -9.83 -18.89
C ALA A 81 -18.84 -8.31 -18.83
N LEU A 82 -17.77 -7.89 -18.15
CA LEU A 82 -17.37 -6.49 -18.06
C LEU A 82 -16.99 -5.93 -19.43
N GLN A 83 -16.19 -6.67 -20.20
CA GLN A 83 -15.76 -6.28 -21.55
C GLN A 83 -16.96 -6.16 -22.50
N ALA A 84 -17.85 -7.16 -22.52
CA ALA A 84 -19.06 -7.12 -23.34
C ALA A 84 -19.93 -5.91 -22.99
N ARG A 85 -20.06 -5.60 -21.70
CA ARG A 85 -20.84 -4.45 -21.21
C ARG A 85 -20.23 -3.11 -21.60
N ILE A 86 -18.91 -2.97 -21.47
CA ILE A 86 -18.16 -1.77 -21.92
C ILE A 86 -18.36 -1.57 -23.42
N GLN A 87 -18.34 -2.65 -24.22
CA GLN A 87 -18.51 -2.58 -25.67
C GLN A 87 -19.95 -2.29 -26.09
N SER A 88 -20.95 -2.86 -25.41
CA SER A 88 -22.36 -2.76 -25.82
C SER A 88 -23.08 -1.54 -25.28
N ASN A 89 -22.74 -1.06 -24.08
CA ASN A 89 -23.57 -0.17 -23.29
C ASN A 89 -22.77 0.77 -22.36
N PHE A 90 -21.66 1.35 -22.86
CA PHE A 90 -20.80 2.23 -22.04
C PHE A 90 -21.57 3.36 -21.32
N ALA A 91 -22.62 3.90 -21.96
CA ALA A 91 -23.43 4.99 -21.41
C ALA A 91 -24.38 4.58 -20.26
N THR A 92 -24.66 3.28 -20.06
CA THR A 92 -25.60 2.81 -19.02
C THR A 92 -24.92 2.09 -17.86
N VAL A 93 -23.59 1.92 -17.88
CA VAL A 93 -22.85 1.34 -16.75
C VAL A 93 -22.65 2.40 -15.69
N SER A 94 -23.20 2.18 -14.49
CA SER A 94 -22.98 3.12 -13.39
C SER A 94 -21.50 3.13 -12.98
N ARG A 95 -20.98 4.31 -12.60
CA ARG A 95 -19.62 4.49 -12.06
C ARG A 95 -19.35 3.51 -10.93
N ARG A 96 -20.31 3.39 -10.01
CA ARG A 96 -20.30 2.46 -8.88
C ARG A 96 -20.02 1.03 -9.33
N ASN A 97 -20.71 0.56 -10.37
CA ASN A 97 -20.54 -0.79 -10.88
C ASN A 97 -19.16 -1.03 -11.49
N THR A 98 -18.66 -0.07 -12.27
CA THR A 98 -17.30 -0.14 -12.84
C THR A 98 -16.24 -0.19 -11.75
N LEU A 99 -16.33 0.67 -10.73
CA LEU A 99 -15.37 0.72 -9.61
C LEU A 99 -15.38 -0.56 -8.78
N ILE A 100 -16.57 -1.08 -8.47
CA ILE A 100 -16.71 -2.35 -7.74
C ILE A 100 -16.07 -3.50 -8.51
N ASN A 101 -16.37 -3.63 -9.81
CA ASN A 101 -15.78 -4.69 -10.63
C ASN A 101 -14.26 -4.56 -10.73
N MET A 102 -13.76 -3.35 -11.00
CA MET A 102 -12.33 -3.12 -11.12
C MET A 102 -11.57 -3.41 -9.82
N PHE A 103 -12.11 -2.98 -8.68
CA PHE A 103 -11.51 -3.27 -7.37
C PHE A 103 -11.43 -4.78 -7.09
N ILE A 104 -12.52 -5.52 -7.35
CA ILE A 104 -12.57 -6.97 -7.06
C ILE A 104 -11.67 -7.75 -8.04
N LEU A 105 -11.63 -7.37 -9.32
CA LEU A 105 -10.74 -7.98 -10.31
C LEU A 105 -9.27 -7.73 -9.94
N PHE A 106 -8.92 -6.49 -9.56
CA PHE A 106 -7.60 -6.16 -9.04
C PHE A 106 -7.24 -7.00 -7.81
N LEU A 107 -8.17 -7.14 -6.86
CA LEU A 107 -7.97 -7.97 -5.66
C LEU A 107 -7.75 -9.44 -6.02
N PHE A 108 -8.48 -9.97 -7.01
CA PHE A 108 -8.26 -11.34 -7.51
C PHE A 108 -6.83 -11.50 -8.02
N GLU A 109 -6.37 -10.60 -8.89
CA GLU A 109 -5.01 -10.67 -9.45
C GLU A 109 -3.93 -10.54 -8.37
N LEU A 110 -4.15 -9.69 -7.36
CA LEU A 110 -3.24 -9.61 -6.21
C LEU A 110 -3.20 -10.91 -5.40
N LEU A 111 -4.36 -11.49 -5.06
CA LEU A 111 -4.46 -12.75 -4.31
C LEU A 111 -3.90 -13.94 -5.09
N HIS A 112 -4.06 -13.91 -6.40
CA HIS A 112 -3.51 -14.90 -7.32
C HIS A 112 -2.00 -14.73 -7.50
N GLY A 113 -1.46 -13.55 -7.19
CA GLY A 113 -0.05 -13.23 -7.34
C GLY A 113 0.31 -12.92 -8.80
N ASN A 114 -0.59 -12.32 -9.56
CA ASN A 114 -0.30 -11.79 -10.89
C ASN A 114 -0.05 -10.28 -10.81
N THR A 115 1.08 -9.90 -10.21
CA THR A 115 1.38 -8.50 -9.87
C THR A 115 1.36 -7.59 -11.10
N ALA A 116 1.80 -8.07 -12.27
CA ALA A 116 1.79 -7.30 -13.51
C ALA A 116 0.37 -6.94 -13.98
N THR A 117 -0.59 -7.86 -13.85
CA THR A 117 -2.00 -7.57 -14.20
C THR A 117 -2.65 -6.70 -13.13
N ALA A 118 -2.39 -6.97 -11.85
CA ALA A 118 -2.85 -6.13 -10.76
C ALA A 118 -2.37 -4.68 -10.90
N ASP A 119 -1.10 -4.47 -11.28
CA ASP A 119 -0.48 -3.16 -11.52
C ASP A 119 -1.24 -2.39 -12.62
N ARG A 120 -1.50 -3.04 -13.76
CA ARG A 120 -2.30 -2.46 -14.85
C ARG A 120 -3.73 -2.14 -14.41
N MET A 121 -4.40 -3.06 -13.74
CA MET A 121 -5.78 -2.88 -13.28
C MET A 121 -5.90 -1.71 -12.31
N LEU A 122 -4.98 -1.58 -11.36
CA LEU A 122 -4.96 -0.48 -10.41
C LEU A 122 -4.77 0.87 -11.13
N THR A 123 -3.83 0.96 -12.07
CA THR A 123 -3.62 2.17 -12.88
C THR A 123 -4.88 2.53 -13.67
N SER A 124 -5.49 1.57 -14.37
CA SER A 124 -6.72 1.80 -15.13
C SER A 124 -7.89 2.23 -14.23
N SER A 125 -8.01 1.65 -13.03
CA SER A 125 -9.07 1.97 -12.06
C SER A 125 -9.02 3.43 -11.64
N VAL A 126 -7.82 3.96 -11.36
CA VAL A 126 -7.64 5.35 -10.96
C VAL A 126 -7.81 6.32 -12.13
N GLU A 127 -7.42 5.93 -13.34
CA GLU A 127 -7.67 6.76 -14.53
C GLU A 127 -9.16 6.92 -14.82
N LEU A 128 -9.96 5.88 -14.59
CA LEU A 128 -11.41 5.95 -14.72
C LEU A 128 -12.04 6.88 -13.67
N LEU A 129 -11.47 6.96 -12.45
CA LEU A 129 -11.89 7.93 -11.44
C LEU A 129 -11.63 9.38 -11.90
N ARG A 130 -10.51 9.62 -12.60
CA ARG A 130 -10.06 10.96 -13.03
C ARG A 130 -10.80 11.51 -14.24
N GLN A 131 -11.29 10.66 -15.14
CA GLN A 131 -12.01 11.09 -16.36
C GLN A 131 -13.33 11.83 -16.07
N GLN A 132 -13.82 11.83 -14.83
CA GLN A 132 -14.90 12.67 -14.36
C GLN A 132 -14.37 13.55 -13.23
N LYS A 133 -14.17 14.85 -13.53
CA LYS A 133 -13.87 15.99 -12.63
C LYS A 133 -13.36 15.61 -11.24
N ASP A 134 -12.11 15.95 -10.94
CA ASP A 134 -11.49 15.87 -9.62
C ASP A 134 -12.40 16.51 -8.53
N GLN A 135 -13.31 15.73 -7.93
CA GLN A 135 -14.12 16.15 -6.79
C GLN A 135 -13.22 16.56 -5.62
N LEU A 136 -12.07 15.89 -5.48
CA LEU A 136 -11.00 16.24 -4.53
C LEU A 136 -10.27 17.56 -4.85
N ALA A 137 -10.36 18.11 -6.05
CA ALA A 137 -9.80 19.41 -6.41
C ALA A 137 -10.87 20.52 -6.39
N GLU A 138 -12.14 20.22 -6.67
CA GLU A 138 -13.26 21.15 -6.53
C GLU A 138 -13.61 21.40 -5.04
N GLU A 139 -13.65 20.37 -4.18
CA GLU A 139 -13.85 20.50 -2.71
C GLU A 139 -12.77 21.34 -2.01
N VAL A 140 -11.64 21.54 -2.69
CA VAL A 140 -10.45 22.24 -2.19
C VAL A 140 -10.40 23.67 -2.70
N ASN A 141 -10.92 23.93 -3.90
CA ASN A 141 -10.95 25.25 -4.52
C ASN A 141 -12.16 26.07 -4.06
N GLU A 142 -13.29 25.43 -3.78
CA GLU A 142 -14.48 26.08 -3.26
C GLU A 142 -14.60 25.76 -1.77
N GLY A 143 -14.01 26.59 -0.91
CA GLY A 143 -14.16 26.46 0.53
C GLY A 143 -15.65 26.32 0.89
N PHE A 144 -15.98 25.26 1.63
CA PHE A 144 -17.31 24.89 2.16
C PHE A 144 -18.41 25.95 1.99
N GLU A 145 -19.00 26.02 0.78
CA GLU A 145 -20.37 26.48 0.62
C GLU A 145 -21.21 25.31 0.10
N PRO A 146 -22.38 25.04 0.69
CA PRO A 146 -23.29 24.00 0.20
C PRO A 146 -23.89 24.47 -1.13
N GLN A 147 -23.28 24.06 -2.24
CA GLN A 147 -23.84 24.24 -3.57
C GLN A 147 -25.12 23.40 -3.75
N PRO A 148 -26.12 23.88 -4.51
CA PRO A 148 -27.35 23.15 -4.79
C PRO A 148 -27.09 21.90 -5.63
N GLU A 149 -27.82 20.82 -5.34
CA GLU A 149 -27.63 19.48 -5.92
C GLU A 149 -27.48 19.47 -7.46
N PRO A 150 -26.47 18.77 -8.01
CA PRO A 150 -26.47 18.42 -9.41
C PRO A 150 -27.57 17.39 -9.68
N ILE A 151 -28.40 17.68 -10.68
CA ILE A 151 -29.46 16.80 -11.17
C ILE A 151 -28.83 15.54 -11.77
N TYR A 152 -28.71 14.50 -10.95
CA TYR A 152 -28.57 13.13 -11.41
C TYR A 152 -29.53 12.24 -10.61
N THR A 153 -30.55 11.73 -11.30
CA THR A 153 -31.56 10.83 -10.75
C THR A 153 -30.99 9.43 -10.55
N ALA A 154 -30.21 9.25 -9.49
CA ALA A 154 -30.17 8.03 -8.71
C ALA A 154 -29.89 8.47 -7.27
N ILE A 155 -30.85 8.23 -6.37
CA ILE A 155 -30.71 8.50 -4.94
C ILE A 155 -29.58 7.61 -4.43
N SER A 156 -28.37 8.13 -4.44
CA SER A 156 -27.16 7.47 -3.99
C SER A 156 -27.01 7.77 -2.50
N ASN A 157 -27.65 6.95 -1.67
CA ASN A 157 -27.13 6.69 -0.33
C ASN A 157 -25.93 5.72 -0.48
N ASP A 158 -24.87 6.13 -1.21
CA ASP A 158 -23.67 5.32 -1.50
C ASP A 158 -22.72 5.27 -0.28
N GLU A 159 -23.20 4.67 0.81
CA GLU A 159 -22.37 4.30 1.95
C GLU A 159 -21.21 3.39 1.48
N GLY A 160 -19.99 3.93 1.42
CA GLY A 160 -18.76 3.17 1.18
C GLY A 160 -18.13 3.30 -0.20
N LEU A 161 -18.76 3.93 -1.20
CA LEU A 161 -18.09 4.14 -2.50
C LEU A 161 -16.95 5.16 -2.37
N ASP A 162 -17.16 6.18 -1.55
CA ASP A 162 -16.16 7.17 -1.15
C ASP A 162 -14.90 6.53 -0.51
N GLN A 163 -15.07 5.39 0.17
CA GLN A 163 -13.93 4.63 0.70
C GLN A 163 -13.10 3.99 -0.41
N ALA A 164 -13.74 3.46 -1.46
CA ALA A 164 -13.07 2.89 -2.62
C ALA A 164 -12.29 3.95 -3.43
N GLU A 165 -12.86 5.14 -3.58
CA GLU A 165 -12.21 6.24 -4.30
C GLU A 165 -10.97 6.77 -3.55
N ARG A 166 -10.95 6.68 -2.22
CA ARG A 166 -9.79 7.07 -1.40
C ARG A 166 -8.73 5.98 -1.30
N ILE A 167 -9.12 4.70 -1.25
CA ILE A 167 -8.18 3.59 -1.07
C ILE A 167 -7.34 3.32 -2.32
N LEU A 168 -7.90 3.46 -3.52
CA LEU A 168 -7.20 3.14 -4.78
C LEU A 168 -5.97 4.03 -5.01
N PRO A 169 -6.06 5.38 -5.00
CA PRO A 169 -4.88 6.25 -5.06
C PRO A 169 -3.86 5.90 -3.97
N ARG A 170 -4.35 5.61 -2.77
CA ARG A 170 -3.49 5.26 -1.65
C ARG A 170 -2.73 3.95 -1.89
N LEU A 171 -3.37 2.91 -2.41
CA LEU A 171 -2.69 1.67 -2.79
C LEU A 171 -1.61 1.94 -3.85
N GLN A 172 -1.86 2.83 -4.82
CA GLN A 172 -0.81 3.23 -5.78
C GLN A 172 0.40 3.85 -5.07
N VAL A 173 0.13 4.75 -4.12
CA VAL A 173 1.16 5.42 -3.32
C VAL A 173 2.00 4.42 -2.53
N PHE A 174 1.34 3.47 -1.86
CA PHE A 174 2.03 2.50 -1.00
C PHE A 174 2.80 1.45 -1.81
N PHE A 175 2.23 0.93 -2.90
CA PHE A 175 2.90 -0.09 -3.71
C PHE A 175 4.16 0.42 -4.39
N SER A 176 4.15 1.64 -4.91
CA SER A 176 5.32 2.22 -5.55
C SER A 176 6.47 2.55 -4.60
N LEU A 177 6.19 2.77 -3.31
CA LEU A 177 7.21 2.94 -2.27
C LEU A 177 7.76 1.64 -1.71
N ASN A 178 6.89 0.64 -1.57
CA ASN A 178 7.20 -0.56 -0.80
C ASN A 178 7.47 -1.79 -1.66
N SER A 179 7.32 -1.71 -2.98
CA SER A 179 7.44 -2.88 -3.83
C SER A 179 7.97 -2.52 -5.22
N CYS A 180 8.97 -3.29 -5.68
CA CYS A 180 9.42 -3.28 -7.06
C CYS A 180 8.49 -4.05 -8.00
N PHE A 181 7.48 -4.76 -7.48
CA PHE A 181 6.56 -5.57 -8.28
C PHE A 181 5.46 -4.76 -9.00
N PHE A 182 5.38 -3.45 -8.74
CA PHE A 182 4.35 -2.54 -9.27
C PHE A 182 4.99 -1.32 -9.96
N PRO A 183 5.76 -1.52 -11.05
CA PRO A 183 6.52 -0.44 -11.68
C PRO A 183 5.63 0.69 -12.23
N LEU A 184 4.41 0.41 -12.71
CA LEU A 184 3.53 1.44 -13.27
C LEU A 184 3.06 2.45 -12.21
N GLN A 185 2.97 2.04 -10.94
CA GLN A 185 2.64 2.98 -9.87
C GLN A 185 3.78 3.96 -9.58
N ARG A 186 5.01 3.72 -10.05
CA ARG A 186 6.10 4.70 -9.89
C ARG A 186 5.94 5.92 -10.81
N ASP A 187 5.13 5.82 -11.86
CA ASP A 187 4.89 6.91 -12.80
C ASP A 187 3.58 7.66 -12.48
N CYS A 188 2.70 7.07 -11.66
CA CYS A 188 1.41 7.67 -11.32
C CYS A 188 1.55 8.95 -10.47
N TRP A 189 2.67 9.10 -9.75
CA TRP A 189 2.92 10.26 -8.89
C TRP A 189 2.86 11.58 -9.61
N SER A 190 3.43 11.66 -10.82
CA SER A 190 3.42 12.86 -11.67
C SER A 190 2.02 13.48 -11.77
N ARG A 191 0.98 12.64 -11.71
CA ARG A 191 -0.43 12.98 -11.89
C ARG A 191 -1.10 13.53 -10.62
N PHE A 192 -0.56 13.24 -9.44
CA PHE A 192 -1.15 13.72 -8.18
C PHE A 192 -0.73 15.16 -7.89
N SER A 193 -1.71 16.01 -7.55
CA SER A 193 -1.41 17.36 -7.05
C SER A 193 -0.52 17.26 -5.83
N THR A 194 0.52 18.07 -5.85
CA THR A 194 1.46 18.16 -4.74
C THR A 194 1.01 19.25 -3.77
N GLN A 195 0.11 20.15 -4.18
CA GLN A 195 -0.22 21.34 -3.41
C GLN A 195 -0.67 21.00 -1.98
N ALA A 196 -0.04 21.72 -1.04
CA ALA A 196 -0.46 21.92 0.32
C ALA A 196 -1.92 22.36 0.42
N ILE A 197 -2.87 21.47 0.68
CA ILE A 197 -4.22 21.93 1.03
C ILE A 197 -4.20 22.30 2.50
N PRO A 198 -4.68 23.49 2.89
CA PRO A 198 -4.91 23.81 4.29
C PRO A 198 -5.87 22.75 4.88
N CYS A 199 -5.32 21.77 5.59
CA CYS A 199 -6.11 20.79 6.31
C CYS A 199 -6.27 21.32 7.72
N THR A 200 -7.48 21.69 8.10
CA THR A 200 -7.81 21.91 9.50
C THR A 200 -7.72 20.56 10.21
N VAL A 201 -6.77 20.40 11.12
CA VAL A 201 -6.70 19.19 11.94
C VAL A 201 -7.99 19.13 12.79
N PRO A 202 -8.77 18.03 12.73
CA PRO A 202 -10.03 17.92 13.45
C PRO A 202 -9.79 17.87 14.97
N SER A 203 -10.85 18.06 15.76
CA SER A 203 -10.78 17.82 17.21
C SER A 203 -10.58 16.33 17.51
N ALA A 204 -9.90 16.01 18.61
CA ALA A 204 -9.74 14.63 19.10
C ALA A 204 -11.09 13.92 19.34
N LYS A 205 -12.16 14.67 19.61
CA LYS A 205 -13.53 14.19 19.84
C LYS A 205 -14.41 14.11 18.58
N ALA A 206 -13.87 14.40 17.40
CA ALA A 206 -14.60 14.27 16.14
C ALA A 206 -15.06 12.81 15.92
N ASP A 207 -16.04 12.63 15.03
CA ASP A 207 -16.43 11.28 14.59
C ASP A 207 -15.21 10.50 14.06
N PHE A 208 -15.11 9.22 14.40
CA PHE A 208 -13.94 8.41 14.08
C PHE A 208 -13.73 8.27 12.57
N ASN A 209 -14.81 8.09 11.79
CA ASN A 209 -14.71 7.92 10.34
C ASN A 209 -14.25 9.21 9.68
N GLN A 210 -14.78 10.35 10.13
CA GLN A 210 -14.33 11.66 9.68
C GLN A 210 -12.86 11.89 10.02
N PHE A 211 -12.46 11.60 11.27
CA PHE A 211 -11.09 11.72 11.74
C PHE A 211 -10.13 10.87 10.88
N ALA A 212 -10.46 9.61 10.68
CA ALA A 212 -9.70 8.67 9.87
C ALA A 212 -9.61 9.12 8.41
N ALA A 213 -10.70 9.60 7.80
CA ALA A 213 -10.70 10.09 6.42
C ALA A 213 -9.77 11.31 6.24
N MET A 214 -9.81 12.26 7.18
CA MET A 214 -8.95 13.44 7.16
C MET A 214 -7.48 13.08 7.35
N TRP A 215 -7.17 12.21 8.32
CA TRP A 215 -5.82 11.68 8.51
C TRP A 215 -5.28 11.00 7.25
N ASN A 216 -6.09 10.11 6.68
CA ASN A 216 -5.72 9.33 5.49
C ASN A 216 -5.47 10.23 4.27
N SER A 217 -6.25 11.31 4.13
CA SER A 217 -6.06 12.30 3.07
C SER A 217 -4.75 13.07 3.25
N PHE A 218 -4.48 13.54 4.47
CA PHE A 218 -3.24 14.26 4.80
C PHE A 218 -1.99 13.39 4.61
N ILE A 219 -1.98 12.18 5.17
CA ILE A 219 -0.81 11.28 5.13
C ILE A 219 -0.47 10.89 3.68
N THR A 220 -1.49 10.63 2.86
CA THR A 220 -1.29 10.27 1.44
C THR A 220 -0.60 11.40 0.69
N ARG A 221 -0.99 12.66 0.92
CA ARG A 221 -0.36 13.84 0.29
C ARG A 221 1.06 14.09 0.76
N ALA A 222 1.32 13.92 2.06
CA ALA A 222 2.66 14.04 2.61
C ALA A 222 3.60 12.99 2.00
N VAL A 223 3.11 11.75 1.85
CA VAL A 223 3.87 10.66 1.22
C VAL A 223 4.08 10.93 -0.29
N ILE A 224 3.07 11.40 -1.03
CA ILE A 224 3.23 11.82 -2.44
C ILE A 224 4.36 12.85 -2.57
N PHE A 225 4.40 13.86 -1.69
CA PHE A 225 5.46 14.85 -1.68
C PHE A 225 6.83 14.19 -1.48
N VAL A 226 6.97 13.34 -0.45
CA VAL A 226 8.21 12.60 -0.17
C VAL A 226 8.67 11.81 -1.40
N VAL A 227 7.77 11.07 -2.06
CA VAL A 227 8.15 10.23 -3.20
C VAL A 227 8.64 11.06 -4.37
N LYS A 228 7.93 12.15 -4.68
CA LYS A 228 8.34 13.07 -5.74
C LYS A 228 9.71 13.66 -5.47
N THR A 229 9.96 14.08 -4.23
CA THR A 229 11.28 14.59 -3.82
C THR A 229 12.37 13.51 -3.94
N LEU A 230 12.08 12.27 -3.56
CA LEU A 230 13.02 11.16 -3.68
C LEU A 230 13.28 10.73 -5.14
N GLN A 231 12.36 10.96 -6.06
CA GLN A 231 12.52 10.67 -7.49
C GLN A 231 13.22 11.80 -8.24
N ASP A 232 13.00 13.05 -7.82
CA ASP A 232 13.65 14.26 -8.34
C ASP A 232 15.09 14.42 -7.80
N ARG A 233 15.85 13.31 -7.80
CA ARG A 233 17.28 13.27 -7.48
C ARG A 233 18.16 13.76 -8.64
N SER A 234 17.57 14.36 -9.66
CA SER A 234 18.28 15.14 -10.68
C SER A 234 18.83 16.44 -10.08
N TYR A 235 19.84 17.02 -10.74
CA TYR A 235 20.47 18.27 -10.32
C TYR A 235 19.42 19.34 -10.00
N CYS A 236 19.25 19.64 -8.72
CA CYS A 236 18.25 20.55 -8.19
C CYS A 236 18.86 21.94 -8.10
N ASP A 237 18.30 22.93 -8.80
CA ASP A 237 18.74 24.31 -8.63
C ASP A 237 18.42 24.83 -7.21
N THR A 238 19.11 25.90 -6.79
CA THR A 238 18.96 26.47 -5.44
C THR A 238 17.52 26.91 -5.14
N PHE A 239 16.79 27.38 -6.14
CA PHE A 239 15.42 27.89 -5.98
C PHE A 239 14.43 26.74 -5.76
N HIS A 240 14.52 25.68 -6.55
CA HIS A 240 13.73 24.47 -6.41
C HIS A 240 13.99 23.78 -5.07
N ARG A 241 15.25 23.71 -4.65
CA ARG A 241 15.61 23.18 -3.32
C ARG A 241 14.96 23.99 -2.19
N ALA A 242 14.98 25.32 -2.27
CA ALA A 242 14.33 26.19 -1.30
C ALA A 242 12.81 26.01 -1.28
N TYR A 243 12.18 25.86 -2.46
CA TYR A 243 10.75 25.55 -2.58
C TYR A 243 10.38 24.22 -1.88
N LEU A 244 11.16 23.16 -2.14
CA LEU A 244 10.96 21.86 -1.51
C LEU A 244 11.12 21.92 0.02
N MET A 245 12.11 22.68 0.51
CA MET A 245 12.30 22.88 1.96
C MET A 245 11.11 23.60 2.61
N ALA A 246 10.66 24.72 2.03
CA ALA A 246 9.51 25.45 2.55
C ALA A 246 8.25 24.58 2.60
N ARG A 247 8.05 23.76 1.56
CA ARG A 247 6.94 22.82 1.48
C ARG A 247 7.03 21.71 2.54
N ARG A 248 8.22 21.13 2.72
CA ARG A 248 8.49 20.14 3.78
C ARG A 248 8.16 20.72 5.15
N ASP A 249 8.59 21.96 5.43
CA ASP A 249 8.42 22.59 6.73
C ASP A 249 6.93 22.84 7.05
N MET A 250 6.14 23.23 6.04
CA MET A 250 4.68 23.35 6.19
C MET A 250 4.01 22.00 6.49
N LEU A 251 4.42 20.91 5.82
CA LEU A 251 3.91 19.57 6.10
C LEU A 251 4.31 19.09 7.50
N LEU A 252 5.55 19.37 7.94
CA LEU A 252 6.02 19.04 9.27
C LEU A 252 5.25 19.79 10.36
N GLU A 253 4.91 21.07 10.15
CA GLU A 253 4.10 21.83 11.10
C GLU A 253 2.71 21.20 11.27
N GLN A 254 2.07 20.81 10.17
CA GLN A 254 0.77 20.14 10.22
C GLN A 254 0.86 18.74 10.84
N LEU A 255 1.92 17.99 10.55
CA LEU A 255 2.15 16.66 11.11
C LEU A 255 2.31 16.69 12.64
N ARG A 256 2.93 17.75 13.19
CA ARG A 256 3.02 17.95 14.66
C ARG A 256 1.65 18.21 15.27
N LYS A 257 0.79 19.01 14.62
CA LYS A 257 -0.59 19.22 15.07
C LYS A 257 -1.38 17.91 15.07
N TRP A 258 -1.20 17.09 14.04
CA TRP A 258 -1.78 15.74 13.99
C TRP A 258 -1.31 14.84 15.12
N GLU A 259 -0.01 14.84 15.45
CA GLU A 259 0.53 14.06 16.56
C GLU A 259 -0.18 14.38 17.88
N THR A 260 -0.31 15.67 18.21
CA THR A 260 -1.02 16.12 19.42
C THR A 260 -2.44 15.56 19.46
N VAL A 261 -3.21 15.73 18.38
CA VAL A 261 -4.61 15.30 18.34
C VAL A 261 -4.76 13.77 18.33
N ILE A 262 -3.85 13.05 17.69
CA ILE A 262 -3.82 11.57 17.71
C ILE A 262 -3.59 11.06 19.14
N ILE A 263 -2.65 11.66 19.87
CA ILE A 263 -2.37 11.31 21.26
C ILE A 263 -3.57 11.62 22.16
N GLU A 264 -4.15 12.82 22.06
CA GLU A 264 -5.37 13.18 22.78
C GLU A 264 -6.52 12.21 22.49
N ARG A 265 -6.65 11.78 21.23
CA ARG A 265 -7.67 10.80 20.84
C ARG A 265 -7.44 9.43 21.48
N LEU A 266 -6.19 8.96 21.55
CA LEU A 266 -5.85 7.68 22.19
C LEU A 266 -6.23 7.61 23.68
N GLU A 267 -6.20 8.75 24.36
CA GLU A 267 -6.60 8.87 25.77
C GLU A 267 -8.11 8.76 25.95
N VAL A 268 -8.89 9.40 25.07
CA VAL A 268 -10.36 9.43 25.16
C VAL A 268 -11.06 8.26 24.49
N GLU A 269 -10.40 7.56 23.57
CA GLU A 269 -11.01 6.47 22.79
C GLU A 269 -11.20 5.22 23.66
N THR A 270 -12.45 4.75 23.68
CA THR A 270 -12.91 3.61 24.49
C THR A 270 -13.14 2.37 23.64
N ASP A 271 -13.52 2.55 22.37
CA ASP A 271 -13.65 1.44 21.43
C ASP A 271 -12.26 0.86 21.12
N MET A 272 -12.09 -0.44 21.35
CA MET A 272 -10.79 -1.11 21.19
C MET A 272 -10.29 -1.10 19.73
N VAL A 273 -11.20 -1.24 18.76
CA VAL A 273 -10.86 -1.23 17.32
C VAL A 273 -10.46 0.16 16.89
N ALA A 274 -11.22 1.19 17.28
CA ALA A 274 -10.89 2.59 17.01
C ALA A 274 -9.58 2.98 17.71
N LYS A 275 -9.35 2.53 18.94
CA LYS A 275 -8.12 2.78 19.70
C LYS A 275 -6.91 2.13 19.04
N ASN A 276 -6.99 0.87 18.64
CA ASN A 276 -5.93 0.18 17.90
C ASN A 276 -5.64 0.86 16.55
N THR A 277 -6.68 1.26 15.82
CA THR A 277 -6.51 1.99 14.56
C THR A 277 -5.85 3.36 14.77
N THR A 278 -6.22 4.06 15.85
CA THR A 278 -5.57 5.33 16.23
C THR A 278 -4.09 5.13 16.60
N ARG A 279 -3.72 4.00 17.23
CA ARG A 279 -2.31 3.67 17.50
C ARG A 279 -1.52 3.54 16.21
N ILE A 280 -2.11 2.93 15.19
CA ILE A 280 -1.49 2.82 13.87
C ILE A 280 -1.40 4.17 13.16
N PHE A 281 -2.35 5.08 13.36
CA PHE A 281 -2.20 6.45 12.89
C PHE A 281 -1.01 7.13 13.55
N HIS A 282 -0.78 6.91 14.84
CA HIS A 282 0.42 7.41 15.53
C HIS A 282 1.72 6.81 14.95
N VAL A 283 1.74 5.50 14.67
CA VAL A 283 2.87 4.88 13.96
C VAL A 283 3.10 5.52 12.59
N GLY A 284 2.03 5.70 11.80
CA GLY A 284 2.09 6.36 10.49
C GLY A 284 2.60 7.80 10.58
N GLN A 285 2.22 8.52 11.63
CA GLN A 285 2.74 9.86 11.93
C GLN A 285 4.26 9.85 12.10
N LYS A 286 4.79 8.94 12.93
CA LYS A 286 6.24 8.84 13.16
C LYS A 286 7.00 8.45 11.89
N VAL A 287 6.46 7.52 11.10
CA VAL A 287 7.06 7.15 9.81
C VAL A 287 7.14 8.35 8.86
N VAL A 288 6.04 9.09 8.69
CA VAL A 288 6.04 10.26 7.80
C VAL A 288 6.90 11.39 8.34
N TYR A 289 7.03 11.51 9.66
CA TYR A 289 7.95 12.46 10.28
C TYR A 289 9.40 12.17 9.87
N ILE A 290 9.85 10.92 9.98
CA ILE A 290 11.20 10.53 9.56
C ILE A 290 11.37 10.75 8.05
N LEU A 291 10.40 10.30 7.23
CA LEU A 291 10.43 10.46 5.77
C LEU A 291 10.56 11.93 5.35
N LEU A 292 9.78 12.84 5.93
CA LEU A 292 9.85 14.27 5.60
C LEU A 292 11.19 14.89 5.98
N ASN A 293 11.76 14.51 7.11
CA ASN A 293 13.07 15.03 7.51
C ASN A 293 14.21 14.51 6.63
N CYS A 294 14.10 13.27 6.13
CA CYS A 294 15.16 12.61 5.37
C CYS A 294 14.99 12.69 3.85
N CYS A 295 13.84 13.14 3.32
CA CYS A 295 13.54 13.06 1.88
C CYS A 295 14.47 13.87 0.97
N LEU A 296 15.21 14.83 1.53
CA LEU A 296 16.19 15.67 0.82
C LEU A 296 17.63 15.15 0.92
N ASP A 297 17.86 14.03 1.62
CA ASP A 297 19.15 13.36 1.72
C ASP A 297 19.28 12.26 0.65
N PRO A 298 20.10 12.47 -0.41
CA PRO A 298 20.30 11.48 -1.45
C PRO A 298 21.13 10.28 -0.98
N MET A 299 21.93 10.43 0.10
CA MET A 299 22.84 9.39 0.59
C MET A 299 22.17 8.39 1.54
N GLU A 300 20.92 8.66 1.96
CA GLU A 300 20.17 7.88 2.94
C GLU A 300 20.91 7.66 4.28
N THR A 301 21.67 8.66 4.70
CA THR A 301 22.44 8.63 5.94
C THR A 301 21.73 9.35 7.10
N GLU A 302 20.92 10.35 6.81
CA GLU A 302 20.21 11.17 7.81
C GLU A 302 19.23 10.37 8.68
N TYR A 303 18.83 9.16 8.24
CA TYR A 303 17.95 8.27 9.01
C TYR A 303 18.52 7.88 10.38
N ASP A 304 19.85 7.87 10.56
CA ASP A 304 20.50 7.49 11.83
C ASP A 304 20.15 8.42 13.00
N LYS A 305 19.75 9.66 12.70
CA LYS A 305 19.33 10.63 13.71
C LYS A 305 18.03 10.22 14.41
N TYR A 306 17.36 9.19 13.90
CA TYR A 306 16.02 8.79 14.30
C TYR A 306 15.95 7.36 14.87
N ASP A 307 17.08 6.76 15.27
CA ASP A 307 17.12 5.41 15.87
C ASP A 307 16.14 5.26 17.04
N ASN A 308 16.02 6.27 17.91
CA ASN A 308 15.06 6.26 19.01
C ASN A 308 13.60 6.21 18.50
N ILE A 309 13.28 6.96 17.45
CA ILE A 309 11.93 6.97 16.86
C ILE A 309 11.66 5.64 16.14
N PHE A 310 12.66 5.04 15.50
CA PHE A 310 12.54 3.70 14.93
C PHE A 310 12.27 2.63 16.00
N ALA A 311 12.93 2.73 17.15
CA ALA A 311 12.67 1.84 18.29
C ALA A 311 11.24 2.01 18.83
N ASP A 312 10.78 3.25 19.01
CA ASP A 312 9.39 3.56 19.42
C ASP A 312 8.36 3.00 18.42
N ILE A 313 8.64 3.11 17.11
CA ILE A 313 7.82 2.50 16.06
C ILE A 313 7.73 0.99 16.26
N MET A 314 8.86 0.32 16.46
CA MET A 314 8.87 -1.15 16.63
C MET A 314 8.15 -1.59 17.90
N GLU A 315 8.31 -0.89 19.02
CA GLU A 315 7.57 -1.16 20.25
C GLU A 315 6.05 -1.08 20.02
N MET A 316 5.59 -0.02 19.36
CA MET A 316 4.17 0.12 19.01
C MET A 316 3.69 -0.96 18.04
N MET A 317 4.52 -1.37 17.08
CA MET A 317 4.18 -2.44 16.13
C MET A 317 4.03 -3.80 16.80
N HIS A 318 4.88 -4.13 17.78
CA HIS A 318 4.72 -5.33 18.61
C HIS A 318 3.45 -5.26 19.45
N ALA A 319 3.12 -4.09 20.01
CA ALA A 319 1.86 -3.91 20.73
C ALA A 319 0.63 -4.12 19.82
N VAL A 320 0.69 -3.67 18.56
CA VAL A 320 -0.35 -3.92 17.55
C VAL A 320 -0.44 -5.40 17.22
N GLU A 321 0.69 -6.10 17.08
CA GLU A 321 0.71 -7.54 16.84
C GLU A 321 -0.01 -8.32 17.94
N HIS A 322 0.26 -7.98 19.20
CA HIS A 322 -0.32 -8.66 20.35
C HIS A 322 -1.81 -8.40 20.55
N THR A 323 -2.32 -7.23 20.12
CA THR A 323 -3.74 -6.89 20.24
C THR A 323 -4.56 -7.24 19.00
N SER A 324 -3.91 -7.55 17.88
CA SER A 324 -4.57 -7.91 16.64
C SER A 324 -4.94 -9.40 16.61
N GLY A 325 -6.15 -9.72 16.17
CA GLY A 325 -6.53 -11.09 15.84
C GLY A 325 -5.79 -11.60 14.60
N PRO A 326 -5.94 -12.89 14.24
CA PRO A 326 -5.40 -13.41 12.99
C PRO A 326 -5.98 -12.65 11.80
N SER A 327 -5.11 -11.97 11.03
CA SER A 327 -5.51 -11.26 9.82
C SER A 327 -5.95 -12.25 8.74
N THR A 328 -6.96 -11.88 7.97
CA THR A 328 -7.32 -12.58 6.73
C THR A 328 -6.33 -12.26 5.62
N ARG A 329 -6.21 -13.15 4.63
CA ARG A 329 -5.38 -12.90 3.45
C ARG A 329 -5.74 -11.61 2.69
N VAL A 330 -7.01 -11.25 2.64
CA VAL A 330 -7.45 -9.99 1.99
C VAL A 330 -6.96 -8.78 2.76
N GLU A 331 -7.07 -8.79 4.09
CA GLU A 331 -6.52 -7.72 4.93
C GLU A 331 -5.01 -7.59 4.78
N THR A 332 -4.29 -8.70 4.70
CA THR A 332 -2.83 -8.71 4.48
C THR A 332 -2.46 -8.11 3.12
N VAL A 333 -3.16 -8.48 2.04
CA VAL A 333 -2.87 -8.03 0.67
C VAL A 333 -3.28 -6.57 0.43
N LEU A 334 -4.30 -6.09 1.13
CA LEU A 334 -4.76 -4.70 1.11
C LEU A 334 -4.14 -3.85 2.22
N ASP A 335 -3.13 -4.36 2.92
CA ASP A 335 -2.51 -3.64 4.03
C ASP A 335 -1.74 -2.41 3.53
N ILE A 336 -2.13 -1.25 4.07
CA ILE A 336 -1.53 0.07 3.78
C ILE A 336 -0.98 0.74 5.04
N TYR A 337 -0.83 -0.01 6.12
CA TYR A 337 -0.50 0.51 7.45
C TYR A 337 0.59 -0.29 8.14
N VAL A 338 0.43 -1.59 8.31
CA VAL A 338 1.37 -2.45 9.06
C VAL A 338 2.56 -2.84 8.18
N LEU A 339 2.29 -3.44 7.02
CA LEU A 339 3.36 -3.96 6.16
C LEU A 339 4.22 -2.84 5.57
N PRO A 340 3.66 -1.69 5.13
CA PRO A 340 4.48 -0.55 4.73
C PRO A 340 5.41 -0.03 5.82
N VAL A 341 4.97 -0.02 7.09
CA VAL A 341 5.81 0.43 8.21
C VAL A 341 6.98 -0.53 8.40
N LEU A 342 6.74 -1.84 8.43
CA LEU A 342 7.82 -2.83 8.60
C LEU A 342 8.78 -2.82 7.39
N ASN A 343 8.25 -2.65 6.18
CA ASN A 343 9.07 -2.44 4.99
C ASN A 343 9.90 -1.16 5.09
N PHE A 344 9.36 -0.07 5.63
CA PHE A 344 10.08 1.18 5.82
C PHE A 344 11.22 1.03 6.83
N VAL A 345 10.93 0.48 8.02
CA VAL A 345 11.94 0.30 9.09
C VAL A 345 13.07 -0.61 8.62
N SER A 346 12.74 -1.79 8.07
CA SER A 346 13.75 -2.76 7.59
C SER A 346 14.66 -2.21 6.49
N GLN A 347 14.17 -1.26 5.68
CA GLN A 347 14.95 -0.64 4.61
C GLN A 347 15.73 0.58 5.08
N LYS A 348 15.11 1.50 5.81
CA LYS A 348 15.66 2.85 6.06
C LYS A 348 16.46 2.98 7.35
N CYS A 349 16.14 2.20 8.38
CA CYS A 349 16.97 2.16 9.59
C CYS A 349 18.30 1.46 9.26
N ARG A 350 19.44 1.96 9.77
CA ARG A 350 20.77 1.32 9.63
C ARG A 350 21.20 0.57 10.91
N ASN A 351 20.39 0.62 11.96
CA ASN A 351 20.58 -0.15 13.18
C ASN A 351 20.22 -1.63 12.95
N LYS A 352 21.23 -2.50 13.02
CA LYS A 352 21.10 -3.93 12.72
C LYS A 352 20.00 -4.62 13.52
N ALA A 353 19.90 -4.33 14.83
CA ALA A 353 18.95 -5.00 15.72
C ALA A 353 17.51 -4.61 15.37
N ILE A 354 17.25 -3.32 15.19
CA ILE A 354 15.91 -2.80 14.83
C ILE A 354 15.48 -3.32 13.46
N ARG A 355 16.39 -3.32 12.47
CA ARG A 355 16.10 -3.86 11.13
C ARG A 355 15.73 -5.34 11.18
N LEU A 356 16.52 -6.13 11.89
CA LEU A 356 16.29 -7.57 12.01
C LEU A 356 14.96 -7.86 12.72
N ASP A 357 14.66 -7.12 13.78
CA ASP A 357 13.39 -7.22 14.50
C ASP A 357 12.20 -6.91 13.57
N SER A 358 12.31 -5.84 12.78
CA SER A 358 11.30 -5.48 11.78
C SER A 358 11.07 -6.57 10.73
N LEU A 359 12.14 -7.19 10.21
CA LEU A 359 12.03 -8.30 9.24
C LEU A 359 11.44 -9.56 9.87
N ASN A 360 11.79 -9.87 11.12
CA ASN A 360 11.23 -11.00 11.84
C ASN A 360 9.74 -10.79 12.14
N LEU A 361 9.34 -9.58 12.54
CA LEU A 361 7.93 -9.24 12.75
C LEU A 361 7.13 -9.29 11.45
N PHE A 362 7.70 -8.79 10.35
CA PHE A 362 7.12 -8.90 9.01
C PHE A 362 6.85 -10.36 8.65
N GLU A 363 7.86 -11.22 8.82
CA GLU A 363 7.74 -12.66 8.55
C GLU A 363 6.66 -13.31 9.42
N LYS A 364 6.67 -13.03 10.73
CA LYS A 364 5.67 -13.53 11.67
C LYS A 364 4.25 -13.18 11.22
N MET A 365 4.00 -11.91 10.93
CA MET A 365 2.68 -11.40 10.53
C MET A 365 2.21 -11.91 9.17
N THR A 366 3.14 -12.21 8.25
CA THR A 366 2.80 -12.61 6.87
C THR A 366 2.92 -14.10 6.62
N SER A 367 3.53 -14.87 7.51
CA SER A 367 3.85 -16.28 7.31
C SER A 367 2.64 -17.09 6.86
N THR A 368 1.47 -16.95 7.48
CA THR A 368 0.30 -17.77 7.15
C THR A 368 -0.56 -17.21 6.01
N MET A 369 -0.46 -15.92 5.72
CA MET A 369 -1.43 -15.21 4.88
C MET A 369 -0.83 -14.48 3.68
N GLY A 370 0.48 -14.23 3.66
CA GLY A 370 1.19 -13.55 2.57
C GLY A 370 1.24 -14.40 1.30
N GLY A 371 1.19 -13.72 0.14
CA GLY A 371 1.46 -14.33 -1.15
C GLY A 371 2.96 -14.45 -1.43
N TRP A 372 3.31 -14.95 -2.63
CA TRP A 372 4.71 -15.09 -3.02
C TRP A 372 5.42 -13.74 -3.10
N GLU A 373 4.70 -12.69 -3.48
CA GLU A 373 5.22 -11.32 -3.60
C GLU A 373 5.62 -10.78 -2.24
N THR A 374 4.83 -11.07 -1.21
CA THR A 374 5.11 -10.72 0.18
C THR A 374 6.37 -11.46 0.67
N ARG A 375 6.52 -12.75 0.33
CA ARG A 375 7.76 -13.51 0.63
C ARG A 375 8.97 -12.93 -0.06
N ALA A 376 8.85 -12.71 -1.37
CA ALA A 376 9.93 -12.22 -2.21
C ALA A 376 10.39 -10.84 -1.74
N SER A 377 9.43 -9.97 -1.38
CA SER A 377 9.64 -8.67 -0.75
C SER A 377 10.43 -8.76 0.57
N LEU A 378 10.10 -9.73 1.43
CA LEU A 378 10.82 -9.99 2.69
C LEU A 378 12.25 -10.47 2.41
N LEU A 379 12.42 -11.48 1.55
CA LEU A 379 13.71 -12.09 1.27
C LEU A 379 14.66 -11.12 0.56
N ALA A 380 14.16 -10.33 -0.40
CA ALA A 380 14.94 -9.27 -1.05
C ALA A 380 15.45 -8.23 -0.04
N ARG A 381 14.65 -7.91 1.00
CA ARG A 381 15.08 -7.00 2.07
C ARG A 381 16.08 -7.62 3.05
N ARG A 382 15.96 -8.93 3.34
CA ARG A 382 17.00 -9.66 4.08
C ARG A 382 18.33 -9.64 3.30
N ARG A 383 18.29 -9.81 1.97
CA ARG A 383 19.47 -9.68 1.10
C ARG A 383 20.02 -8.26 1.06
N LEU A 384 19.16 -7.25 0.90
CA LEU A 384 19.58 -5.84 0.99
C LEU A 384 20.32 -5.56 2.30
N MET A 385 19.76 -6.00 3.42
CA MET A 385 20.40 -5.86 4.72
C MET A 385 21.77 -6.56 4.76
N ALA A 386 21.87 -7.81 4.28
CA ALA A 386 23.14 -8.55 4.26
C ALA A 386 24.22 -7.82 3.44
N ILE A 387 23.89 -7.36 2.23
CA ILE A 387 24.82 -6.64 1.35
C ILE A 387 25.35 -5.36 2.01
N GLU A 388 24.49 -4.64 2.73
CA GLU A 388 24.89 -3.42 3.45
C GLU A 388 25.73 -3.73 4.70
N GLU A 389 25.43 -4.82 5.40
CA GLU A 389 26.20 -5.28 6.56
C GLU A 389 27.60 -5.77 6.19
N ASP A 390 27.80 -6.33 5.00
CA ASP A 390 29.12 -6.70 4.49
C ASP A 390 30.04 -5.48 4.30
N GLY A 391 29.45 -4.30 4.10
CA GLY A 391 30.16 -3.02 4.03
C GLY A 391 30.33 -2.31 5.36
N ARG A 392 29.88 -2.88 6.48
CA ARG A 392 29.99 -2.25 7.81
C ARG A 392 31.46 -2.13 8.21
N ASP A 393 31.85 -0.92 8.60
CA ASP A 393 33.22 -0.61 9.00
C ASP A 393 33.55 -1.08 10.43
N GLU A 394 34.82 -0.92 10.82
CA GLU A 394 35.32 -1.28 12.16
C GLU A 394 34.68 -0.46 13.29
N GLN A 395 34.13 0.72 12.98
CA GLN A 395 33.41 1.57 13.91
C GLN A 395 31.95 1.11 14.07
N GLY A 396 31.54 0.08 13.34
CA GLY A 396 30.19 -0.45 13.36
C GLY A 396 29.21 0.46 12.63
N ILE A 397 29.64 1.23 11.63
CA ILE A 397 28.79 2.10 10.81
C ILE A 397 28.74 1.55 9.38
N ILE A 398 27.59 1.66 8.71
CA ILE A 398 27.48 1.37 7.28
C ILE A 398 27.80 2.68 6.54
N PRO A 399 28.94 2.80 5.84
CA PRO A 399 29.31 4.03 5.15
C PRO A 399 28.37 4.31 3.98
N ALA A 400 28.29 5.57 3.54
CA ALA A 400 27.39 6.00 2.46
C ALA A 400 27.60 5.18 1.16
N GLY A 401 28.85 4.85 0.81
CA GLY A 401 29.16 4.05 -0.37
C GLY A 401 28.86 2.54 -0.24
N SER A 402 28.37 2.10 0.92
CA SER A 402 27.87 0.74 1.15
C SER A 402 26.38 0.74 1.50
N ARG A 403 25.68 1.84 1.19
CA ARG A 403 24.25 1.97 1.33
C ARG A 403 23.59 1.68 -0.01
N TYR A 404 22.53 0.87 -0.03
CA TYR A 404 21.88 0.47 -1.27
C TYR A 404 20.36 0.68 -1.21
N ILE A 405 19.75 0.80 -2.39
CA ILE A 405 18.32 0.96 -2.60
C ILE A 405 17.86 -0.18 -3.50
N TRP A 406 16.82 -0.91 -3.09
CA TRP A 406 16.17 -1.86 -3.98
C TRP A 406 15.37 -1.11 -5.04
N THR A 407 15.80 -1.24 -6.30
CA THR A 407 15.29 -0.41 -7.40
C THR A 407 14.47 -1.17 -8.40
N ASP A 408 14.80 -2.42 -8.68
CA ASP A 408 14.12 -3.18 -9.72
C ASP A 408 14.18 -4.67 -9.42
N THR A 409 13.34 -5.41 -10.12
CA THR A 409 13.28 -6.85 -9.95
C THR A 409 12.66 -7.57 -11.14
N THR A 410 13.19 -8.75 -11.45
CA THR A 410 12.68 -9.59 -12.54
C THR A 410 12.59 -11.04 -12.09
N TRP A 411 11.48 -11.70 -12.40
CA TRP A 411 11.32 -13.12 -12.16
C TRP A 411 12.07 -13.94 -13.19
N ASP A 412 12.68 -15.05 -12.74
CA ASP A 412 13.05 -16.12 -13.65
C ASP A 412 11.82 -16.68 -14.38
N LYS A 413 12.04 -17.32 -15.54
CA LYS A 413 10.99 -17.91 -16.39
C LYS A 413 10.05 -18.84 -15.62
N ASP A 414 10.60 -19.61 -14.67
CA ASP A 414 9.84 -20.60 -13.90
C ASP A 414 9.40 -20.06 -12.52
N GLN A 415 9.61 -18.76 -12.28
CA GLN A 415 9.35 -18.06 -11.02
C GLN A 415 9.93 -18.82 -9.81
N THR A 416 11.12 -19.37 -9.96
CA THR A 416 11.83 -20.13 -8.92
C THR A 416 12.64 -19.21 -8.01
N TYR A 417 13.24 -18.19 -8.60
CA TYR A 417 13.95 -17.13 -7.90
C TYR A 417 13.64 -15.76 -8.52
N LEU A 418 13.90 -14.75 -7.71
CA LEU A 418 13.77 -13.35 -8.07
C LEU A 418 15.16 -12.74 -8.26
N ILE A 419 15.40 -12.12 -9.41
CA ILE A 419 16.58 -11.29 -9.61
C ILE A 419 16.27 -9.92 -9.02
N ALA A 420 17.03 -9.49 -8.02
CA ALA A 420 16.87 -8.19 -7.36
C ALA A 420 18.05 -7.28 -7.69
N TYR A 421 17.74 -6.03 -8.06
CA TYR A 421 18.73 -5.02 -8.41
C TYR A 421 18.83 -3.96 -7.31
N PHE A 422 19.99 -3.92 -6.65
CA PHE A 422 20.31 -2.98 -5.58
C PHE A 422 21.30 -1.93 -6.09
N HIS A 423 20.88 -0.67 -6.14
CA HIS A 423 21.74 0.44 -6.55
C HIS A 423 22.30 1.15 -5.34
N GLU A 424 23.58 1.53 -5.38
CA GLU A 424 24.19 2.37 -4.37
C GLU A 424 23.40 3.67 -4.20
N ALA A 425 23.15 4.04 -2.94
CA ALA A 425 22.45 5.24 -2.59
C ALA A 425 23.27 6.46 -3.03
N GLY A 426 22.59 7.39 -3.68
CA GLY A 426 23.20 8.65 -4.08
C GLY A 426 22.35 9.43 -5.06
N TYR A 427 22.96 10.44 -5.68
CA TYR A 427 22.41 11.03 -6.88
C TYR A 427 22.36 9.95 -7.97
N ARG A 428 21.26 9.86 -8.72
CA ARG A 428 21.12 8.90 -9.82
C ARG A 428 22.07 9.32 -10.93
N THR A 429 23.30 8.81 -10.90
CA THR A 429 24.27 8.95 -11.99
C THR A 429 24.43 7.61 -12.68
N LEU A 430 24.86 7.62 -13.94
CA LEU A 430 25.19 6.41 -14.70
C LEU A 430 26.32 5.56 -14.05
N CYS A 431 26.96 6.07 -12.99
CA CYS A 431 28.13 5.48 -12.35
C CYS A 431 27.82 4.80 -11.00
N ASN A 432 26.57 4.81 -10.52
CA ASN A 432 26.26 4.17 -9.23
C ASN A 432 26.49 2.66 -9.33
N LYS A 433 27.13 2.06 -8.32
CA LYS A 433 27.33 0.61 -8.28
C LYS A 433 25.98 -0.10 -8.24
N VAL A 434 25.84 -1.15 -9.05
CA VAL A 434 24.66 -2.03 -9.07
C VAL A 434 25.08 -3.42 -8.61
N VAL A 435 24.36 -3.96 -7.64
CA VAL A 435 24.47 -5.35 -7.19
C VAL A 435 23.24 -6.10 -7.66
N GLU A 436 23.48 -7.14 -8.45
CA GLU A 436 22.46 -8.10 -8.87
C GLU A 436 22.56 -9.32 -7.96
N ASP A 437 21.44 -9.77 -7.40
CA ASP A 437 21.39 -10.95 -6.53
C ASP A 437 20.17 -11.82 -6.83
N ASN A 438 20.36 -13.13 -6.71
CA ASN A 438 19.32 -14.14 -6.92
C ASN A 438 18.69 -14.51 -5.58
N VAL A 439 17.43 -14.12 -5.40
CA VAL A 439 16.63 -14.36 -4.21
C VAL A 439 15.75 -15.59 -4.43
N TYR A 440 16.20 -16.73 -3.92
CA TYR A 440 15.45 -17.99 -3.97
C TYR A 440 14.30 -17.99 -2.96
N LEU A 441 13.12 -18.40 -3.40
CA LEU A 441 11.92 -18.44 -2.56
C LEU A 441 11.87 -19.67 -1.66
N GLU A 442 12.49 -20.77 -2.07
CA GLU A 442 12.60 -22.00 -1.29
C GLU A 442 14.06 -22.13 -0.82
N GLU A 443 14.26 -22.72 0.36
CA GLU A 443 15.61 -23.10 0.79
C GLU A 443 16.14 -24.11 -0.23
N GLN A 444 17.28 -23.81 -0.84
CA GLN A 444 17.98 -24.77 -1.69
C GLN A 444 18.56 -25.84 -0.76
N GLU A 445 18.10 -27.09 -0.90
CA GLU A 445 18.69 -28.25 -0.22
C GLU A 445 20.14 -28.50 -0.65
#